data_AF-A0A497ZPU1-F1
#
_entry.id   AF-A0A497ZPU1-F1
#
_cell.length_a   1.000
_cell.length_b   1.000
_cell.length_c   1.000
_cell.angle_alpha   90.00
_cell.angle_beta   90.00
_cell.angle_gamma   90.00
#
_symmetry.space_group_name_H-M   'P 1'
#
loop_
_entity.id
_entity.type
_entity.pdbx_description
1 polymer ?
#
loop_
_entity_poly.entity_id
_entity_poly.type
_entity_poly.pdbx_seq_one_letter_code
_entity_poly.pdbx_strand_id
1 'polypeptide(L)'
;MTRVFRIVAAVLVSGALAACGSDGAPEPATAPPPASAPAPEVPSSVTPSSAAPASSAAGRGGYANPDEAMAGHLSAAPGVRYLGLCKNARRDPTAVCALRMGFVDQDEVYGLGAPHSDIVGFLLLRKGPDGWRVVDDYAPDDGQAPPPAWMAGVA
;
A
#
# COMPACT_ATOMS: atom_id res chain seq x y z
N MET A 1 31.90 -20.91 20.88
CA MET A 1 32.19 -19.82 21.83
C MET A 1 30.96 -18.95 21.93
N THR A 2 30.37 -18.78 23.10
CA THR A 2 29.05 -18.15 23.26
C THR A 2 29.18 -16.83 24.00
N ARG A 3 28.82 -15.70 23.37
CA ARG A 3 28.84 -14.38 24.02
C ARG A 3 27.42 -13.97 24.40
N VAL A 4 27.05 -14.25 25.65
CA VAL A 4 25.80 -13.76 26.25
C VAL A 4 26.00 -12.31 26.68
N PHE A 5 25.27 -11.37 26.07
CA PHE A 5 25.15 -10.02 26.57
C PHE A 5 23.84 -9.86 27.34
N ARG A 6 23.93 -9.72 28.66
CA ARG A 6 22.86 -9.17 29.49
C ARG A 6 23.12 -7.67 29.66
N ILE A 7 22.14 -6.83 29.37
CA ILE A 7 22.08 -5.46 29.87
C ILE A 7 20.74 -5.32 30.59
N VAL A 8 20.80 -4.83 31.83
CA VAL A 8 19.63 -4.54 32.67
C VAL A 8 19.70 -3.06 33.01
N ALA A 9 18.64 -2.33 32.67
CA ALA A 9 18.38 -0.97 33.15
C ALA A 9 16.88 -0.89 33.43
N ALA A 10 16.49 -0.25 34.53
CA ALA A 10 15.14 -0.37 35.09
C ALA A 10 14.50 0.99 35.39
N VAL A 11 13.19 1.07 35.11
CA VAL A 11 12.14 1.82 35.81
C VAL A 11 12.44 3.26 36.28
N LEU A 12 11.76 4.21 35.63
CA LEU A 12 11.10 5.37 36.28
C LEU A 12 9.69 5.47 35.64
N VAL A 13 8.59 5.18 36.35
CA VAL A 13 7.89 5.96 37.41
C VAL A 13 6.79 6.87 36.83
N SER A 14 5.61 6.81 37.45
CA SER A 14 4.33 7.36 36.96
C SER A 14 4.13 8.85 37.23
N GLY A 15 3.25 9.48 36.45
CA GLY A 15 2.65 10.81 36.70
C GLY A 15 1.18 10.82 36.28
N ALA A 16 0.35 11.66 36.90
CA ALA A 16 -1.11 11.55 36.82
C ALA A 16 -1.85 12.86 36.48
N LEU A 17 -3.12 12.68 36.08
CA LEU A 17 -4.23 13.63 36.00
C LEU A 17 -3.99 15.08 36.46
N ALA A 18 -4.25 16.02 35.55
CA ALA A 18 -4.63 17.40 35.89
C ALA A 18 -5.92 17.75 35.14
N ALA A 19 -6.93 18.26 35.85
CA ALA A 19 -8.21 18.67 35.30
C ALA A 19 -8.47 20.15 35.59
N CYS A 20 -8.71 20.93 34.54
CA CYS A 20 -9.20 22.31 34.52
C CYS A 20 -9.93 22.51 33.18
N GLY A 21 -11.10 23.14 33.08
CA GLY A 21 -12.03 23.63 34.11
C GLY A 21 -13.39 23.96 33.45
N SER A 22 -14.45 24.13 34.23
CA SER A 22 -15.83 24.25 33.72
C SER A 22 -16.33 25.70 33.53
N ASP A 23 -17.48 25.80 32.85
CA ASP A 23 -18.46 26.89 32.82
C ASP A 23 -18.18 28.17 31.99
N GLY A 24 -19.22 28.66 31.29
CA GLY A 24 -19.14 29.87 30.43
C GLY A 24 -20.23 30.07 29.36
N ALA A 25 -21.53 30.05 29.73
CA ALA A 25 -22.68 30.49 28.90
C ALA A 25 -23.86 30.89 29.82
N PRO A 26 -24.88 31.69 29.42
CA PRO A 26 -25.29 32.19 28.09
C PRO A 26 -24.98 33.72 27.94
N GLU A 27 -25.67 34.67 27.27
CA GLU A 27 -27.01 34.87 26.63
C GLU A 27 -26.94 35.83 25.40
N PRO A 28 -28.03 36.05 24.62
CA PRO A 28 -27.95 36.57 23.24
C PRO A 28 -28.37 38.05 22.98
N ALA A 29 -27.83 38.60 21.88
CA ALA A 29 -28.31 39.77 21.13
C ALA A 29 -27.59 39.83 19.74
N THR A 30 -28.06 40.44 18.64
CA THR A 30 -29.41 40.85 18.15
C THR A 30 -29.30 41.10 16.62
N ALA A 31 -30.42 41.02 15.88
CA ALA A 31 -30.54 41.29 14.42
C ALA A 31 -31.72 42.27 14.16
N PRO A 32 -32.00 42.82 12.94
CA PRO A 32 -31.47 42.57 11.58
C PRO A 32 -31.03 43.92 10.89
N PRO A 33 -31.10 44.22 9.56
CA PRO A 33 -31.31 43.44 8.31
C PRO A 33 -30.16 43.64 7.26
N PRO A 34 -30.27 43.21 5.96
CA PRO A 34 -29.08 42.94 5.11
C PRO A 34 -28.77 43.97 4.00
N ALA A 35 -27.57 43.87 3.41
CA ALA A 35 -27.23 44.44 2.09
C ALA A 35 -26.11 43.66 1.35
N SER A 36 -26.30 43.49 0.03
CA SER A 36 -25.31 43.27 -1.04
C SER A 36 -24.13 42.29 -0.86
N ALA A 37 -24.20 41.13 -1.51
CA ALA A 37 -23.04 40.30 -1.83
C ALA A 37 -22.48 40.60 -3.23
N PRO A 38 -21.15 40.75 -3.41
CA PRO A 38 -20.48 40.53 -4.69
C PRO A 38 -20.30 39.02 -4.93
N ALA A 39 -20.34 38.56 -6.18
CA ALA A 39 -20.09 37.17 -6.50
C ALA A 39 -18.59 36.83 -6.48
N PRO A 40 -18.18 35.64 -6.00
CA PRO A 40 -16.82 35.15 -6.22
C PRO A 40 -16.63 34.77 -7.70
N GLU A 41 -15.47 35.09 -8.25
CA GLU A 41 -15.09 34.73 -9.61
C GLU A 41 -14.98 33.21 -9.77
N VAL A 42 -15.32 32.68 -10.95
CA VAL A 42 -15.27 31.24 -11.24
C VAL A 42 -13.87 30.88 -11.76
N PRO A 43 -13.07 30.09 -11.03
CA PRO A 43 -11.89 29.45 -11.61
C PRO A 43 -12.38 28.34 -12.55
N SER A 44 -11.92 28.33 -13.80
CA SER A 44 -12.29 27.30 -14.77
C SER A 44 -12.04 25.90 -14.23
N SER A 45 -13.10 25.09 -14.13
CA SER A 45 -13.01 23.67 -13.76
C SER A 45 -12.30 22.86 -14.83
N VAL A 46 -10.97 22.94 -14.86
CA VAL A 46 -10.12 22.00 -15.60
C VAL A 46 -10.31 20.66 -14.91
N THR A 47 -11.15 19.80 -15.47
CA THR A 47 -11.35 18.43 -14.99
C THR A 47 -9.99 17.74 -14.96
N PRO A 48 -9.46 17.31 -13.80
CA PRO A 48 -8.33 16.42 -13.79
C PRO A 48 -8.76 15.16 -14.53
N SER A 49 -8.10 14.85 -15.65
CA SER A 49 -8.38 13.63 -16.40
C SER A 49 -8.13 12.46 -15.47
N SER A 50 -9.19 11.77 -15.06
CA SER A 50 -9.11 10.74 -14.03
C SER A 50 -8.47 9.49 -14.63
N ALA A 51 -7.14 9.49 -14.62
CA ALA A 51 -6.34 8.28 -14.70
C ALA A 51 -6.68 7.45 -13.45
N ALA A 52 -7.68 6.58 -13.60
CA ALA A 52 -8.05 5.64 -12.55
C ALA A 52 -6.83 4.80 -12.16
N PRO A 53 -6.65 4.46 -10.87
CA PRO A 53 -5.62 3.52 -10.47
C PRO A 53 -5.80 2.19 -11.22
N ALA A 54 -4.70 1.49 -11.53
CA ALA A 54 -4.69 0.30 -12.38
C ALA A 54 -5.34 -0.96 -11.73
N SER A 55 -6.15 -0.77 -10.69
CA SER A 55 -6.87 -1.79 -9.90
C SER A 55 -7.99 -2.47 -10.70
N SER A 56 -7.62 -3.20 -11.75
CA SER A 56 -8.52 -4.04 -12.55
C SER A 56 -7.95 -5.41 -12.95
N ALA A 57 -6.70 -5.72 -12.56
CA ALA A 57 -6.06 -7.00 -12.82
C ALA A 57 -6.10 -7.97 -11.60
N ALA A 58 -6.26 -7.46 -10.38
CA ALA A 58 -6.54 -8.27 -9.20
C ALA A 58 -7.96 -8.88 -9.31
N GLY A 59 -8.06 -10.19 -9.51
CA GLY A 59 -9.35 -10.89 -9.63
C GLY A 59 -9.42 -12.00 -10.68
N ARG A 60 -8.55 -12.01 -11.71
CA ARG A 60 -8.36 -13.26 -12.49
C ARG A 60 -7.71 -14.31 -11.59
N GLY A 61 -8.29 -15.50 -11.56
CA GLY A 61 -7.85 -16.63 -10.76
C GLY A 61 -8.12 -17.96 -11.47
N GLY A 62 -7.84 -19.05 -10.77
CA GLY A 62 -7.92 -20.40 -11.35
C GLY A 62 -6.58 -20.91 -11.92
N TYR A 63 -5.48 -20.24 -11.58
CA TYR A 63 -4.14 -20.61 -12.03
C TYR A 63 -3.59 -21.81 -11.24
N ALA A 64 -2.83 -22.69 -11.89
CA ALA A 64 -2.35 -23.92 -11.24
C ALA A 64 -1.23 -23.64 -10.21
N ASN A 65 -0.50 -22.54 -10.36
CA ASN A 65 0.61 -22.14 -9.50
C ASN A 65 0.72 -20.59 -9.40
N PRO A 66 1.53 -20.05 -8.45
CA PRO A 66 1.73 -18.61 -8.30
C PRO A 66 2.34 -17.91 -9.52
N ASP A 67 3.20 -18.58 -10.28
CA ASP A 67 3.94 -17.98 -11.39
C ASP A 67 3.00 -17.69 -12.58
N GLU A 68 2.07 -18.60 -12.88
CA GLU A 68 0.96 -18.37 -13.80
C GLU A 68 0.05 -17.22 -13.35
N ALA A 69 -0.21 -17.09 -12.05
CA ALA A 69 -1.04 -16.00 -11.52
C ALA A 69 -0.37 -14.64 -11.68
N MET A 70 0.94 -14.54 -11.41
CA MET A 70 1.73 -13.33 -11.63
C MET A 70 1.87 -13.01 -13.12
N ALA A 71 2.15 -14.00 -13.96
CA ALA A 71 2.20 -13.83 -15.42
C ALA A 71 0.84 -13.33 -15.97
N GLY A 72 -0.26 -13.92 -15.51
CA GLY A 72 -1.62 -13.54 -15.90
C GLY A 72 -1.95 -12.10 -15.51
N HIS A 73 -1.69 -11.72 -14.25
CA HIS A 73 -1.91 -10.37 -13.74
C HIS A 73 -1.03 -9.34 -14.47
N LEU A 74 0.29 -9.58 -14.53
CA LEU A 74 1.25 -8.64 -15.15
C LEU A 74 1.09 -8.52 -16.67
N SER A 75 0.48 -9.50 -17.35
CA SER A 75 0.16 -9.40 -18.78
C SER A 75 -0.88 -8.32 -19.11
N ALA A 76 -1.62 -7.83 -18.12
CA ALA A 76 -2.52 -6.68 -18.26
C ALA A 76 -1.80 -5.32 -18.16
N ALA A 77 -0.56 -5.28 -17.65
CA ALA A 77 0.20 -4.04 -17.48
C ALA A 77 1.01 -3.72 -18.77
N PRO A 78 0.76 -2.58 -19.44
CA PRO A 78 1.41 -2.27 -20.71
C PRO A 78 2.92 -2.09 -20.54
N GLY A 79 3.71 -2.74 -21.41
CA GLY A 79 5.18 -2.66 -21.39
C GLY A 79 5.87 -3.59 -20.39
N VAL A 80 5.14 -4.27 -19.49
CA VAL A 80 5.74 -5.21 -18.54
C VAL A 80 6.06 -6.54 -19.24
N ARG A 81 7.33 -6.96 -19.16
CA ARG A 81 7.80 -8.26 -19.65
C ARG A 81 8.21 -9.15 -18.48
N TYR A 82 7.32 -10.05 -18.06
CA TYR A 82 7.56 -10.98 -16.95
C TYR A 82 8.46 -12.17 -17.36
N LEU A 83 9.41 -12.54 -16.50
CA LEU A 83 10.38 -13.64 -16.71
C LEU A 83 10.21 -14.85 -15.78
N GLY A 84 9.16 -14.87 -14.95
CA GLY A 84 9.03 -15.85 -13.88
C GLY A 84 9.85 -15.47 -12.64
N LEU A 85 10.19 -16.48 -11.83
CA LEU A 85 10.90 -16.29 -10.56
C LEU A 85 12.35 -15.79 -10.75
N CYS A 86 12.74 -14.73 -10.02
CA CYS A 86 14.05 -14.09 -10.12
C CYS A 86 15.25 -15.03 -9.97
N LYS A 87 15.13 -16.09 -9.16
CA LYS A 87 16.17 -17.12 -8.97
C LYS A 87 16.56 -17.88 -10.25
N ASN A 88 15.68 -17.86 -11.27
CA ASN A 88 15.88 -18.52 -12.56
C ASN A 88 16.17 -17.51 -13.69
N ALA A 89 15.91 -16.22 -13.46
CA ALA A 89 16.00 -15.20 -14.49
C ALA A 89 17.46 -14.82 -14.79
N ARG A 90 17.75 -14.51 -16.05
CA ARG A 90 19.01 -13.86 -16.44
C ARG A 90 18.90 -12.36 -16.20
N ARG A 91 20.03 -11.68 -15.94
CA ARG A 91 20.11 -10.21 -15.87
C ARG A 91 19.56 -9.58 -17.16
N ASP A 92 18.43 -8.90 -17.04
CA ASP A 92 17.80 -8.08 -18.09
C ASP A 92 17.08 -6.90 -17.40
N PRO A 93 17.61 -5.66 -17.46
CA PRO A 93 17.03 -4.52 -16.76
C PRO A 93 15.72 -4.02 -17.41
N THR A 94 15.28 -4.62 -18.53
CA THR A 94 14.05 -4.24 -19.26
C THR A 94 12.95 -5.29 -19.11
N ALA A 95 13.00 -6.05 -18.02
CA ALA A 95 12.09 -7.13 -17.72
C ALA A 95 11.91 -7.29 -16.20
N VAL A 96 10.78 -7.85 -15.78
CA VAL A 96 10.40 -8.03 -14.37
C VAL A 96 10.45 -9.51 -14.01
N CYS A 97 10.92 -9.82 -12.82
CA CYS A 97 10.85 -11.14 -12.20
C CYS A 97 10.24 -11.04 -10.80
N ALA A 98 9.79 -12.17 -10.26
CA ALA A 98 9.25 -12.23 -8.90
C ALA A 98 10.18 -12.95 -7.91
N LEU A 99 10.33 -12.39 -6.71
CA LEU A 99 11.00 -13.00 -5.56
C LEU A 99 9.96 -13.27 -4.46
N ARG A 100 9.81 -14.54 -4.06
CA ARG A 100 8.94 -14.92 -2.95
C ARG A 100 9.54 -14.40 -1.64
N MET A 101 8.90 -13.44 -1.01
CA MET A 101 9.37 -12.80 0.23
C MET A 101 8.97 -13.63 1.46
N GLY A 102 7.71 -14.07 1.52
CA GLY A 102 7.19 -14.76 2.70
C GLY A 102 5.69 -15.02 2.62
N PHE A 103 5.03 -14.98 3.77
CA PHE A 103 3.59 -15.12 3.92
C PHE A 103 3.01 -14.02 4.82
N VAL A 104 1.78 -13.59 4.54
CA VAL A 104 0.95 -12.79 5.45
C VAL A 104 -0.43 -13.43 5.50
N ASP A 105 -0.93 -13.75 6.70
CA ASP A 105 -2.23 -14.39 6.93
C ASP A 105 -2.56 -15.59 6.01
N GLN A 106 -1.54 -16.43 5.76
CA GLN A 106 -1.53 -17.62 4.87
C GLN A 106 -1.46 -17.34 3.36
N ASP A 107 -1.59 -16.09 2.92
CA ASP A 107 -1.30 -15.68 1.54
C ASP A 107 0.22 -15.53 1.32
N GLU A 108 0.68 -15.72 0.08
CA GLU A 108 2.09 -15.58 -0.28
C GLU A 108 2.40 -14.17 -0.78
N VAL A 109 3.47 -13.55 -0.26
CA VAL A 109 3.96 -12.25 -0.73
C VAL A 109 5.11 -12.44 -1.70
N TYR A 110 5.01 -11.79 -2.86
CA TYR A 110 6.05 -11.75 -3.88
C TYR A 110 6.49 -10.30 -4.15
N GLY A 111 7.78 -10.01 -4.02
CA GLY A 111 8.38 -8.77 -4.48
C GLY A 111 8.66 -8.84 -5.98
N LEU A 112 8.39 -7.75 -6.70
CA LEU A 112 8.67 -7.57 -8.12
C LEU A 112 9.91 -6.68 -8.29
N GLY A 113 10.80 -7.05 -9.20
CA GLY A 113 11.98 -6.26 -9.52
C GLY A 113 12.62 -6.68 -10.84
N ALA A 114 13.61 -5.93 -11.31
CA ALA A 114 14.46 -6.41 -12.41
C ALA A 114 15.42 -7.51 -11.89
N PRO A 115 15.76 -8.52 -12.70
CA PRO A 115 16.69 -9.58 -12.30
C PRO A 115 18.06 -9.05 -11.81
N HIS A 116 18.34 -9.29 -10.53
CA HIS A 116 19.50 -8.76 -9.78
C HIS A 116 19.47 -7.23 -9.56
N SER A 117 18.30 -6.68 -9.27
CA SER A 117 18.06 -5.30 -8.83
C SER A 117 17.11 -5.29 -7.62
N ASP A 118 16.86 -4.10 -7.07
CA ASP A 118 15.96 -3.91 -5.92
C ASP A 118 14.49 -4.21 -6.26
N ILE A 119 13.68 -4.41 -5.21
CA ILE A 119 12.24 -4.63 -5.31
C ILE A 119 11.53 -3.29 -5.47
N VAL A 120 10.74 -3.15 -6.52
CA VAL A 120 10.02 -1.92 -6.92
C VAL A 120 8.50 -2.04 -6.79
N GLY A 121 8.00 -3.18 -6.30
CA GLY A 121 6.59 -3.42 -6.06
C GLY A 121 6.35 -4.79 -5.44
N PHE A 122 5.13 -5.07 -5.01
CA PHE A 122 4.75 -6.29 -4.28
C PHE A 122 3.39 -6.80 -4.75
N LEU A 123 3.21 -8.12 -4.77
CA LEU A 123 1.94 -8.80 -5.03
C LEU A 123 1.59 -9.71 -3.85
N LEU A 124 0.33 -9.70 -3.44
CA LEU A 124 -0.25 -10.64 -2.48
C LEU A 124 -1.03 -11.72 -3.23
N LEU A 125 -0.67 -12.99 -3.04
CA LEU A 125 -1.23 -14.14 -3.77
C LEU A 125 -1.94 -15.11 -2.84
N ARG A 126 -3.22 -15.38 -3.12
CA ARG A 126 -4.05 -16.35 -2.39
C ARG A 126 -4.23 -17.63 -3.19
N LYS A 127 -4.14 -18.77 -2.51
CA LYS A 127 -4.59 -20.06 -3.03
C LYS A 127 -6.05 -20.30 -2.63
N GLY A 128 -6.97 -20.17 -3.58
CA GLY A 128 -8.38 -20.52 -3.43
C GLY A 128 -8.67 -21.99 -3.78
N PRO A 129 -9.94 -22.42 -3.70
CA PRO A 129 -10.37 -23.75 -4.13
C PRO A 129 -10.21 -23.95 -5.64
N ASP A 130 -10.43 -22.90 -6.43
CA ASP A 130 -10.32 -22.93 -7.90
C ASP A 130 -8.87 -22.90 -8.40
N GLY A 131 -7.92 -22.50 -7.54
CA GLY A 131 -6.51 -22.27 -7.87
C GLY A 131 -5.95 -20.98 -7.27
N TRP A 132 -4.80 -20.56 -7.77
CA TRP A 132 -4.13 -19.31 -7.36
C TRP A 132 -4.74 -18.08 -8.02
N ARG A 133 -4.58 -16.93 -7.36
CA ARG A 133 -4.86 -15.59 -7.89
C ARG A 133 -4.04 -14.52 -7.16
N VAL A 134 -3.74 -13.41 -7.83
CA VAL A 134 -3.36 -12.16 -7.16
C VAL A 134 -4.62 -11.60 -6.50
N VAL A 135 -4.54 -11.24 -5.22
CA VAL A 135 -5.64 -10.64 -4.45
C VAL A 135 -5.45 -9.17 -4.15
N ASP A 136 -4.21 -8.69 -4.11
CA ASP A 136 -3.86 -7.28 -3.93
C ASP A 136 -2.45 -6.99 -4.50
N ASP A 137 -2.18 -5.75 -4.83
CA ASP A 137 -0.90 -5.29 -5.38
C ASP A 137 -0.47 -3.92 -4.82
N TYR A 138 0.84 -3.67 -4.75
CA TYR A 138 1.39 -2.43 -4.20
C TYR A 138 2.69 -2.02 -4.90
N ALA A 139 2.68 -0.87 -5.56
CA ALA A 139 3.87 -0.14 -5.96
C ALA A 139 4.06 1.09 -5.05
N PRO A 140 5.24 1.29 -4.42
CA PRO A 140 5.53 2.49 -3.64
C PRO A 140 5.83 3.69 -4.56
N ASP A 141 4.80 4.31 -5.12
CA ASP A 141 4.90 5.51 -5.98
C ASP A 141 5.31 6.76 -5.16
N ASP A 142 6.62 6.96 -4.95
CA ASP A 142 7.26 8.17 -4.37
C ASP A 142 6.61 8.77 -3.10
N GLY A 143 5.91 7.94 -2.31
CA GLY A 143 5.20 8.32 -1.08
C GLY A 143 3.78 8.88 -1.29
N GLN A 144 3.22 8.77 -2.49
CA GLN A 144 1.92 9.34 -2.87
C GLN A 144 0.72 8.44 -2.48
N ALA A 145 0.94 7.14 -2.25
CA ALA A 145 -0.02 6.20 -1.68
C ALA A 145 0.53 5.57 -0.38
N PRO A 146 -0.30 5.40 0.68
CA PRO A 146 0.13 4.68 1.88
C PRO A 146 0.21 3.16 1.60
N PRO A 147 1.15 2.43 2.23
CA PRO A 147 1.25 0.99 2.06
C PRO A 147 0.00 0.26 2.58
N PRO A 148 -0.52 -0.76 1.86
CA PRO A 148 -1.61 -1.60 2.34
C PRO A 148 -1.29 -2.28 3.68
N ALA A 149 -2.32 -2.57 4.49
CA ALA A 149 -2.14 -3.08 5.85
C ALA A 149 -1.33 -4.39 5.92
N TRP A 150 -1.39 -5.25 4.90
CA TRP A 150 -0.61 -6.49 4.84
C TRP A 150 0.90 -6.28 4.66
N MET A 151 1.34 -5.14 4.11
CA MET A 151 2.77 -4.79 4.02
C MET A 151 3.43 -4.66 5.39
N ALA A 152 2.67 -4.43 6.47
CA ALA A 152 3.21 -4.43 7.83
C ALA A 152 3.72 -5.82 8.30
N GLY A 153 3.37 -6.90 7.59
CA GLY A 153 3.88 -8.25 7.82
C GLY A 153 5.08 -8.62 6.94
N VAL A 154 5.57 -7.73 6.08
CA VAL A 154 6.66 -7.98 5.13
C VAL A 154 7.98 -7.45 5.70
N ALA A 155 8.99 -8.34 5.84
CA ALA A 155 10.30 -8.07 6.44
C ALA A 155 11.40 -8.89 5.77
#